data_AF-A0A7Y5NBW6-F1
#
_entry.id   AF-A0A7Y5NBW6-F1
#
_cell.length_a   1.000
_cell.length_b   1.000
_cell.length_c   1.000
_cell.angle_alpha   90.00
_cell.angle_beta   90.00
_cell.angle_gamma   90.00
#
_symmetry.space_group_name_H-M   'P 1'
#
loop_
_entity.id
_entity.type
_entity.pdbx_description
1 polymer ?
#
loop_
_entity_poly.entity_id
_entity_poly.type
_entity_poly.pdbx_seq_one_letter_code
_entity_poly.pdbx_strand_id
1 'polypeptide(L)'
;MRTLAQDLTPEMETQLIRLLRTRSPAQKLKRFSGLWELARQLMLSDIRAHFPQASPREWHRQMLLRRLGREKSEQIFSKNHAPSSREAEMNEIQIIVAVTQRLEALNVPYFITGGIASITYGEPRLTDDADLVIRIFPFAVPRLVAAFESDFLVSLDSVNDAVAQHYAFNFIHIATGFRIDFYPISDDDDLDIDSFARRQRKESGAGEVWMASAEDVILAKLRWFKKGGKVSEQQWRDVLGVLKVQGPRLDFAYLTGQAQRFGLADLLERAREEAGEISAT
;
A
#
# COMPACT_ATOMS: atom_id res chain seq x y z
N MET A 1 -18.29 -7.99 20.27
CA MET A 1 -17.65 -7.95 18.94
C MET A 1 -18.22 -6.78 18.16
N ARG A 2 -17.39 -5.81 17.79
CA ARG A 2 -17.76 -4.67 16.93
C ARG A 2 -17.73 -5.13 15.48
N THR A 3 -18.79 -4.97 14.70
CA THR A 3 -18.78 -5.28 13.26
C THR A 3 -17.93 -4.26 12.49
N LEU A 4 -17.33 -4.69 11.37
CA LEU A 4 -16.53 -3.83 10.48
C LEU A 4 -17.44 -2.79 9.81
N ALA A 5 -18.66 -3.14 9.44
CA ALA A 5 -19.65 -2.19 8.92
C ALA A 5 -20.85 -2.06 9.85
N GLN A 6 -21.38 -0.84 9.98
CA GLN A 6 -22.48 -0.50 10.90
C GLN A 6 -23.81 -1.14 10.51
N ASP A 7 -23.98 -1.49 9.24
CA ASP A 7 -25.18 -2.07 8.63
C ASP A 7 -25.14 -3.60 8.51
N LEU A 8 -24.07 -4.25 8.99
CA LEU A 8 -23.96 -5.72 9.01
C LEU A 8 -24.39 -6.29 10.36
N THR A 9 -25.20 -7.36 10.33
CA THR A 9 -25.36 -8.21 11.51
C THR A 9 -24.09 -9.06 11.73
N PRO A 10 -23.82 -9.52 12.96
CA PRO A 10 -22.70 -10.42 13.25
C PRO A 10 -22.68 -11.70 12.38
N GLU A 11 -23.85 -12.23 12.04
CA GLU A 11 -24.00 -13.44 11.21
C GLU A 11 -23.58 -13.15 9.75
N MET A 12 -24.02 -12.02 9.19
CA MET A 12 -23.64 -11.59 7.84
C MET A 12 -22.13 -11.35 7.74
N GLU A 13 -21.55 -10.69 8.75
CA GLU A 13 -20.11 -10.46 8.82
C GLU A 13 -19.33 -11.78 8.88
N THR A 14 -19.79 -12.75 9.68
CA THR A 14 -19.17 -14.08 9.78
C THR A 14 -19.15 -14.78 8.42
N GLN A 15 -20.24 -14.71 7.66
CA GLN A 15 -20.29 -15.26 6.30
C GLN A 15 -19.32 -14.52 5.36
N LEU A 16 -19.25 -13.20 5.43
CA LEU A 16 -18.36 -12.38 4.60
C LEU A 16 -16.89 -12.70 4.89
N ILE A 17 -16.52 -12.80 6.17
CA ILE A 17 -15.18 -13.23 6.61
C ILE A 17 -14.86 -14.63 6.08
N ARG A 18 -15.80 -15.58 6.15
CA ARG A 18 -15.60 -16.93 5.61
C ARG A 18 -15.29 -16.88 4.11
N LEU A 19 -16.00 -16.06 3.34
CA LEU A 19 -15.72 -15.87 1.91
C LEU A 19 -14.38 -15.17 1.67
N LEU A 20 -13.93 -14.27 2.54
CA LEU A 20 -12.62 -13.64 2.42
C LEU A 20 -11.48 -14.62 2.71
N ARG A 21 -11.69 -15.57 3.63
CA ARG A 21 -10.73 -16.61 3.98
C ARG A 21 -10.49 -17.63 2.87
N THR A 22 -11.43 -17.83 1.95
CA THR A 22 -11.27 -18.74 0.81
C THR A 22 -10.53 -18.13 -0.39
N ARG A 23 -10.26 -16.83 -0.36
CA ARG A 23 -9.60 -16.12 -1.48
C ARG A 23 -8.09 -16.11 -1.34
N SER A 24 -7.39 -16.38 -2.43
CA SER A 24 -5.93 -16.22 -2.49
C SER A 24 -5.53 -14.73 -2.47
N PRO A 25 -4.29 -14.40 -2.11
CA PRO A 25 -3.73 -13.04 -2.23
C PRO A 25 -3.97 -12.44 -3.63
N ALA A 26 -3.63 -13.15 -4.70
CA ALA A 26 -3.86 -12.71 -6.08
C ALA A 26 -5.34 -12.39 -6.37
N GLN A 27 -6.29 -13.20 -5.87
CA GLN A 27 -7.73 -12.92 -6.04
C GLN A 27 -8.18 -11.66 -5.31
N LYS A 28 -7.61 -11.37 -4.14
CA LYS A 28 -7.91 -10.14 -3.38
C LYS A 28 -7.30 -8.91 -4.06
N LEU A 29 -6.05 -9.01 -4.52
CA LEU A 29 -5.37 -7.94 -5.24
C LEU A 29 -6.00 -7.65 -6.61
N LYS A 30 -6.51 -8.66 -7.30
CA LYS A 30 -7.31 -8.48 -8.53
C LYS A 30 -8.58 -7.66 -8.30
N ARG A 31 -9.21 -7.77 -7.13
CA ARG A 31 -10.38 -6.93 -6.79
C ARG A 31 -9.96 -5.48 -6.57
N PHE A 32 -8.83 -5.26 -5.92
CA PHE A 32 -8.26 -3.92 -5.76
C PHE A 32 -7.99 -3.26 -7.12
N SER A 33 -7.28 -3.93 -8.03
CA SER A 33 -7.04 -3.38 -9.37
C SER A 33 -8.32 -3.18 -10.18
N GLY A 34 -9.33 -4.04 -9.98
CA GLY A 34 -10.63 -3.89 -10.64
C GLY A 34 -11.42 -2.66 -10.20
N LEU A 35 -11.39 -2.32 -8.89
CA LEU A 35 -12.00 -1.10 -8.37
C LEU A 35 -11.32 0.15 -8.92
N TRP A 36 -9.99 0.10 -9.01
CA TRP A 36 -9.18 1.17 -9.62
C TRP A 36 -9.51 1.39 -11.09
N GLU A 37 -9.55 0.30 -11.85
CA GLU A 37 -9.85 0.38 -13.27
C GLU A 37 -11.24 0.96 -13.53
N LEU A 38 -12.23 0.58 -12.72
CA LEU A 38 -13.57 1.18 -12.78
C LEU A 38 -13.53 2.69 -12.49
N ALA A 39 -12.85 3.11 -11.42
CA ALA A 39 -12.73 4.53 -11.07
C ALA A 39 -12.05 5.35 -12.19
N ARG A 40 -10.98 4.80 -12.78
CA ARG A 40 -10.26 5.39 -13.90
C ARG A 40 -11.14 5.52 -15.15
N GLN A 41 -11.90 4.48 -15.50
CA GLN A 41 -12.80 4.50 -16.66
C GLN A 41 -13.91 5.53 -16.50
N LEU A 42 -14.53 5.61 -15.31
CA LEU A 42 -15.54 6.63 -15.01
C LEU A 42 -14.97 8.04 -15.13
N MET A 43 -13.78 8.28 -14.57
CA MET A 43 -13.08 9.57 -14.68
C MET A 43 -12.77 9.94 -16.14
N LEU A 44 -12.24 9.01 -16.92
CA LEU A 44 -11.92 9.25 -18.34
C LEU A 44 -13.19 9.48 -19.19
N SER A 45 -14.28 8.79 -18.88
CA SER A 45 -15.57 9.01 -19.53
C SER A 45 -16.07 10.44 -19.28
N ASP A 46 -16.04 10.89 -18.02
CA ASP A 46 -16.40 12.26 -17.63
C ASP A 46 -15.52 13.32 -18.33
N ILE A 47 -14.20 13.10 -18.35
CA ILE A 47 -13.25 13.98 -19.04
C ILE A 47 -13.58 14.09 -20.53
N ARG A 48 -13.82 12.96 -21.20
CA ARG A 48 -14.14 12.94 -22.64
C ARG A 48 -15.46 13.65 -22.93
N ALA A 49 -16.45 13.53 -22.05
CA ALA A 49 -17.72 14.24 -22.17
C ALA A 49 -17.55 15.76 -22.03
N HIS A 50 -16.72 16.22 -21.10
CA HIS A 50 -16.46 17.66 -20.88
C HIS A 50 -15.48 18.27 -21.90
N PHE A 51 -14.60 17.46 -22.48
CA PHE A 51 -13.58 17.90 -23.44
C PHE A 51 -13.60 17.07 -24.73
N PRO A 52 -14.70 17.06 -25.51
CA PRO A 52 -14.88 16.13 -26.63
C PRO A 52 -13.90 16.33 -27.80
N GLN A 53 -13.39 17.56 -27.98
CA GLN A 53 -12.45 17.92 -29.05
C GLN A 53 -10.98 17.98 -28.59
N ALA A 54 -10.71 17.62 -27.33
CA ALA A 54 -9.35 17.62 -26.79
C ALA A 54 -8.54 16.45 -27.35
N SER A 55 -7.22 16.64 -27.42
CA SER A 55 -6.29 15.56 -27.77
C SER A 55 -6.21 14.51 -26.65
N PRO A 56 -5.79 13.27 -26.94
CA PRO A 56 -5.51 12.27 -25.90
C PRO A 56 -4.53 12.75 -24.82
N ARG A 57 -3.55 13.59 -25.21
CA ARG A 57 -2.60 14.22 -24.27
C ARG A 57 -3.32 15.17 -23.30
N GLU A 58 -4.29 15.94 -23.78
CA GLU A 58 -5.07 16.82 -22.92
C GLU A 58 -6.04 16.02 -22.03
N TRP A 59 -6.65 14.94 -22.52
CA TRP A 59 -7.43 14.05 -21.64
C TRP A 59 -6.57 13.44 -20.53
N HIS A 60 -5.35 13.02 -20.86
CA HIS A 60 -4.39 12.55 -19.86
C HIS A 60 -4.05 13.65 -18.85
N ARG A 61 -3.90 14.90 -19.31
CA ARG A 61 -3.68 16.06 -18.43
C ARG A 61 -4.81 16.28 -17.45
N GLN A 62 -6.03 16.25 -17.96
CA GLN A 62 -7.25 16.38 -17.18
C GLN A 62 -7.40 15.26 -16.15
N MET A 63 -6.96 14.04 -16.47
CA MET A 63 -6.92 12.92 -15.53
C MET A 63 -5.90 13.15 -14.42
N LEU A 64 -4.65 13.50 -14.77
CA LEU A 64 -3.61 13.76 -13.78
C LEU A 64 -3.92 14.95 -12.88
N LEU A 65 -4.57 16.00 -13.41
CA LEU A 65 -5.05 17.13 -12.61
C LEU A 65 -6.05 16.70 -11.53
N ARG A 66 -7.00 15.82 -11.87
CA ARG A 66 -7.99 15.29 -10.92
C ARG A 66 -7.37 14.35 -9.88
N ARG A 67 -6.35 13.57 -10.28
CA ARG A 67 -5.69 12.61 -9.38
C ARG A 67 -4.65 13.23 -8.45
N LEU A 68 -3.82 14.12 -8.97
CA LEU A 68 -2.60 14.58 -8.30
C LEU A 68 -2.65 16.06 -7.90
N GLY A 69 -3.66 16.80 -8.36
CA GLY A 69 -3.71 18.24 -8.27
C GLY A 69 -2.83 18.93 -9.31
N ARG A 70 -2.85 20.26 -9.28
CA ARG A 70 -2.24 21.11 -10.30
C ARG A 70 -0.72 20.98 -10.38
N GLU A 71 -0.05 21.16 -9.25
CA GLU A 71 1.41 21.23 -9.17
C GLU A 71 2.09 19.96 -9.71
N LYS A 72 1.71 18.79 -9.18
CA LYS A 72 2.27 17.50 -9.61
C LYS A 72 1.94 17.17 -11.06
N SER A 73 0.73 17.50 -11.52
CA SER A 73 0.37 17.33 -12.93
C SER A 73 1.26 18.20 -13.83
N GLU A 74 1.45 19.48 -13.50
CA GLU A 74 2.31 20.37 -14.28
C GLU A 74 3.77 19.90 -14.33
N GLN A 75 4.30 19.34 -13.24
CA GLN A 75 5.63 18.71 -13.23
C GLN A 75 5.73 17.48 -14.16
N ILE A 76 4.67 16.67 -14.24
CA ILE A 76 4.64 15.55 -15.18
C ILE A 76 4.60 16.06 -16.63
N PHE A 77 3.78 17.08 -16.91
CA PHE A 77 3.63 17.61 -18.26
C PHE A 77 4.85 18.36 -18.77
N SER A 78 5.64 18.98 -17.88
CA SER A 78 6.88 19.67 -18.25
C SER A 78 7.98 18.71 -18.70
N LYS A 79 7.97 17.44 -18.26
CA LYS A 79 8.90 16.40 -18.71
C LYS A 79 8.73 16.02 -20.19
N ASN A 80 7.68 16.47 -20.88
CA ASN A 80 7.35 16.09 -22.27
C ASN A 80 7.32 14.57 -22.53
N HIS A 81 7.16 13.77 -21.48
CA HIS A 81 7.02 12.34 -21.59
C HIS A 81 5.62 12.01 -22.12
N ALA A 82 5.58 11.38 -23.31
CA ALA A 82 4.36 10.82 -23.85
C ALA A 82 4.35 9.33 -23.51
N PRO A 83 3.51 8.88 -22.55
CA PRO A 83 3.49 7.48 -22.16
C PRO A 83 3.09 6.62 -23.35
N SER A 84 3.75 5.48 -23.50
CA SER A 84 3.37 4.46 -24.47
C SER A 84 1.98 3.91 -24.16
N SER A 85 1.31 3.35 -25.17
CA SER A 85 0.01 2.70 -24.99
C SER A 85 0.07 1.61 -23.90
N ARG A 86 1.19 0.89 -23.83
CA ARG A 86 1.40 -0.17 -22.83
C ARG A 86 1.44 0.39 -21.40
N GLU A 87 2.16 1.49 -21.17
CA GLU A 87 2.25 2.12 -19.85
C GLU A 87 0.90 2.69 -19.39
N ALA A 88 0.11 3.24 -20.32
CA ALA A 88 -1.22 3.77 -20.04
C ALA A 88 -2.28 2.70 -19.71
N GLU A 89 -2.02 1.43 -20.07
CA GLU A 89 -2.90 0.28 -19.82
C GLU A 89 -2.50 -0.53 -18.58
N MET A 90 -1.35 -0.21 -17.95
CA MET A 90 -0.92 -0.90 -16.74
C MET A 90 -1.88 -0.64 -15.58
N ASN A 91 -2.29 -1.70 -14.90
CA ASN A 91 -2.95 -1.59 -13.61
C ASN A 91 -1.94 -1.45 -12.46
N GLU A 92 -2.45 -1.10 -11.29
CA GLU A 92 -1.65 -0.79 -10.10
C GLU A 92 -0.77 -1.97 -9.66
N ILE A 93 -1.27 -3.20 -9.76
CA ILE A 93 -0.50 -4.40 -9.39
C ILE A 93 0.65 -4.63 -10.38
N GLN A 94 0.44 -4.39 -11.67
CA GLN A 94 1.51 -4.46 -12.67
C GLN A 94 2.58 -3.38 -12.43
N ILE A 95 2.17 -2.17 -12.04
CA ILE A 95 3.11 -1.09 -11.70
C ILE A 95 3.93 -1.48 -10.46
N ILE A 96 3.29 -2.02 -9.41
CA ILE A 96 3.97 -2.50 -8.20
C ILE A 96 4.96 -3.62 -8.55
N VAL A 97 4.58 -4.59 -9.36
CA VAL A 97 5.50 -5.66 -9.79
C VAL A 97 6.68 -5.09 -10.57
N ALA A 98 6.46 -4.16 -11.50
CA ALA A 98 7.54 -3.52 -12.24
C ALA A 98 8.52 -2.76 -11.33
N VAL A 99 8.00 -2.05 -10.32
CA VAL A 99 8.83 -1.34 -9.33
C VAL A 99 9.65 -2.31 -8.50
N THR A 100 9.01 -3.36 -7.99
CA THR A 100 9.68 -4.33 -7.12
C THR A 100 10.75 -5.13 -7.86
N GLN A 101 10.53 -5.49 -9.12
CA GLN A 101 11.56 -6.11 -9.96
C GLN A 101 12.80 -5.22 -10.13
N ARG A 102 12.62 -3.90 -10.28
CA ARG A 102 13.73 -2.95 -10.34
C ARG A 102 14.48 -2.84 -9.01
N LEU A 103 13.76 -2.83 -7.88
CA LEU A 103 14.38 -2.86 -6.56
C LEU A 103 15.23 -4.13 -6.37
N GLU A 104 14.71 -5.29 -6.78
CA GLU A 104 15.44 -6.56 -6.74
C GLU A 104 16.70 -6.54 -7.61
N ALA A 105 16.60 -6.02 -8.85
CA ALA A 105 17.75 -5.87 -9.73
C ALA A 105 18.83 -4.93 -9.17
N LEU A 106 18.44 -3.95 -8.36
CA LEU A 106 19.34 -3.04 -7.66
C LEU A 106 19.84 -3.57 -6.32
N ASN A 107 19.39 -4.77 -5.89
CA ASN A 107 19.63 -5.33 -4.56
C ASN A 107 19.18 -4.39 -3.43
N VAL A 108 18.04 -3.72 -3.59
CA VAL A 108 17.40 -2.91 -2.55
C VAL A 108 16.30 -3.77 -1.90
N PRO A 109 16.52 -4.30 -0.67
CA PRO A 109 15.51 -5.07 0.03
C PRO A 109 14.26 -4.23 0.28
N TYR A 110 13.09 -4.82 0.03
CA TYR A 110 11.81 -4.18 0.29
C TYR A 110 10.79 -5.16 0.87
N PHE A 111 9.66 -4.63 1.33
CA PHE A 111 8.40 -5.35 1.43
C PHE A 111 7.22 -4.40 1.27
N ILE A 112 6.11 -4.91 0.73
CA ILE A 112 4.84 -4.17 0.63
C ILE A 112 4.15 -4.19 2.00
N THR A 113 3.67 -3.03 2.44
CA THR A 113 2.91 -2.84 3.69
C THR A 113 1.61 -2.06 3.41
N GLY A 114 1.07 -1.39 4.42
CA GLY A 114 0.04 -0.37 4.25
C GLY A 114 -1.25 -0.92 3.66
N GLY A 115 -1.91 -0.14 2.79
CA GLY A 115 -3.24 -0.49 2.30
C GLY A 115 -3.30 -1.79 1.51
N ILE A 116 -2.32 -2.02 0.64
CA ILE A 116 -2.25 -3.24 -0.19
C ILE A 116 -2.09 -4.50 0.66
N ALA A 117 -1.22 -4.47 1.68
CA ALA A 117 -1.07 -5.59 2.61
C ALA A 117 -2.34 -5.79 3.46
N SER A 118 -3.01 -4.71 3.86
CA SER A 118 -4.30 -4.75 4.58
C SER A 118 -5.39 -5.44 3.77
N ILE A 119 -5.50 -5.13 2.47
CA ILE A 119 -6.47 -5.76 1.57
C ILE A 119 -6.15 -7.26 1.41
N THR A 120 -4.87 -7.61 1.37
CA THR A 120 -4.42 -8.99 1.22
C THR A 120 -4.78 -9.84 2.44
N TYR A 121 -4.60 -9.32 3.64
CA TYR A 121 -4.85 -10.06 4.87
C TYR A 121 -6.23 -9.82 5.49
N GLY A 122 -6.90 -8.72 5.16
CA GLY A 122 -8.12 -8.25 5.79
C GLY A 122 -9.28 -8.03 4.82
N GLU A 123 -10.00 -6.94 5.02
CA GLU A 123 -11.16 -6.51 4.24
C GLU A 123 -10.73 -5.77 2.96
N PRO A 124 -11.41 -6.00 1.82
CA PRO A 124 -11.21 -5.19 0.62
C PRO A 124 -11.58 -3.72 0.86
N ARG A 125 -10.72 -2.81 0.42
CA ARG A 125 -10.99 -1.37 0.36
C ARG A 125 -10.29 -0.74 -0.83
N LEU A 126 -10.64 0.51 -1.13
CA LEU A 126 -9.85 1.34 -2.04
C LEU A 126 -8.62 1.90 -1.30
N THR A 127 -7.51 2.04 -2.02
CA THR A 127 -6.29 2.73 -1.55
C THR A 127 -5.68 3.46 -2.74
N ASP A 128 -5.21 4.69 -2.53
CA ASP A 128 -4.72 5.58 -3.62
C ASP A 128 -3.26 5.37 -4.00
N ASP A 129 -2.58 4.55 -3.23
CA ASP A 129 -1.14 4.34 -3.25
C ASP A 129 -0.76 2.89 -2.92
N ALA A 130 0.53 2.61 -3.09
CA ALA A 130 1.17 1.44 -2.51
C ALA A 130 2.30 1.89 -1.57
N ASP A 131 2.36 1.29 -0.40
CA ASP A 131 3.39 1.55 0.61
C ASP A 131 4.47 0.46 0.56
N LEU A 132 5.73 0.84 0.33
CA LEU A 132 6.88 -0.06 0.35
C LEU A 132 7.85 0.38 1.45
N VAL A 133 8.15 -0.50 2.38
CA VAL A 133 9.29 -0.31 3.29
C VAL A 133 10.54 -0.78 2.57
N ILE A 134 11.60 0.04 2.59
CA ILE A 134 12.85 -0.26 1.89
C ILE A 134 14.05 -0.11 2.82
N ARG A 135 15.08 -0.93 2.56
CA ARG A 135 16.40 -0.77 3.17
C ARG A 135 17.37 -0.29 2.10
N ILE A 136 17.78 0.97 2.19
CA ILE A 136 18.65 1.61 1.20
C ILE A 136 19.67 2.50 1.89
N PHE A 137 20.88 2.55 1.35
CA PHE A 137 21.94 3.44 1.81
C PHE A 137 22.06 4.67 0.89
N PRO A 138 22.48 5.84 1.40
CA PRO A 138 22.59 7.06 0.61
C PRO A 138 23.36 6.90 -0.71
N PHE A 139 24.43 6.11 -0.72
CA PHE A 139 25.25 5.89 -1.92
C PHE A 139 24.50 5.19 -3.08
N ALA A 140 23.40 4.49 -2.79
CA ALA A 140 22.60 3.77 -3.79
C ALA A 140 21.50 4.65 -4.42
N VAL A 141 21.21 5.82 -3.84
CA VAL A 141 20.12 6.71 -4.28
C VAL A 141 20.26 7.15 -5.75
N PRO A 142 21.43 7.57 -6.26
CA PRO A 142 21.56 7.95 -7.67
C PRO A 142 21.19 6.81 -8.63
N ARG A 143 21.58 5.57 -8.30
CA ARG A 143 21.24 4.38 -9.09
C ARG A 143 19.76 4.04 -9.00
N LEU A 144 19.14 4.23 -7.83
CA LEU A 144 17.70 4.08 -7.66
C LEU A 144 16.98 5.06 -8.59
N VAL A 145 17.26 6.36 -8.48
CA VAL A 145 16.55 7.40 -9.25
C VAL A 145 16.71 7.18 -10.76
N ALA A 146 17.93 6.88 -11.23
CA ALA A 146 18.17 6.58 -12.65
C ALA A 146 17.36 5.38 -13.17
N ALA A 147 17.03 4.40 -12.32
CA ALA A 147 16.22 3.25 -12.71
C ALA A 147 14.71 3.56 -12.84
N PHE A 148 14.25 4.72 -12.40
CA PHE A 148 12.82 5.09 -12.36
C PHE A 148 12.49 6.40 -13.08
N GLU A 149 13.46 7.28 -13.34
CA GLU A 149 13.19 8.63 -13.83
C GLU A 149 12.57 8.71 -15.24
N SER A 150 12.65 7.62 -16.01
CA SER A 150 12.08 7.51 -17.36
C SER A 150 10.55 7.49 -17.37
N ASP A 151 9.94 6.80 -16.40
CA ASP A 151 8.51 6.45 -16.35
C ASP A 151 7.85 6.89 -15.04
N PHE A 152 8.64 7.40 -14.09
CA PHE A 152 8.16 7.99 -12.85
C PHE A 152 8.59 9.45 -12.70
N LEU A 153 7.71 10.24 -12.08
CA LEU A 153 8.08 11.50 -11.47
C LEU A 153 8.83 11.19 -10.17
N VAL A 154 10.08 11.61 -10.12
CA VAL A 154 11.03 11.44 -9.01
C VAL A 154 11.97 12.65 -8.98
N SER A 155 12.43 13.01 -7.78
CA SER A 155 13.41 14.06 -7.52
C SER A 155 14.61 13.46 -6.80
N LEU A 156 15.81 13.59 -7.38
CA LEU A 156 17.03 13.06 -6.79
C LEU A 156 17.30 13.66 -5.41
N ASP A 157 17.20 14.99 -5.29
CA ASP A 157 17.44 15.70 -4.04
C ASP A 157 16.44 15.28 -2.96
N SER A 158 15.16 15.19 -3.32
CA SER A 158 14.12 14.79 -2.37
C SER A 158 14.29 13.35 -1.87
N VAL A 159 14.77 12.43 -2.73
CA VAL A 159 15.06 11.04 -2.34
C VAL A 159 16.32 10.97 -1.48
N ASN A 160 17.37 11.73 -1.81
CA ASN A 160 18.58 11.80 -0.99
C ASN A 160 18.26 12.27 0.43
N ASP A 161 17.54 13.37 0.56
CA ASP A 161 17.14 13.92 1.85
C ASP A 161 16.27 12.92 2.64
N ALA A 162 15.32 12.26 1.96
CA ALA A 162 14.43 11.27 2.57
C ALA A 162 15.18 10.04 3.10
N VAL A 163 16.14 9.53 2.33
CA VAL A 163 16.96 8.39 2.74
C VAL A 163 17.92 8.77 3.87
N ALA A 164 18.50 9.97 3.83
CA ALA A 164 19.39 10.45 4.89
C ALA A 164 18.67 10.69 6.23
N GLN A 165 17.40 11.09 6.18
CA GLN A 165 16.59 11.44 7.35
C GLN A 165 15.54 10.38 7.71
N HIS A 166 15.51 9.25 6.98
CA HIS A 166 14.55 8.16 7.18
C HIS A 166 13.07 8.60 7.19
N TYR A 167 12.72 9.56 6.35
CA TYR A 167 11.32 9.93 6.11
C TYR A 167 10.81 9.39 4.76
N ALA A 168 9.50 9.37 4.58
CA ALA A 168 8.89 8.82 3.38
C ALA A 168 9.08 9.71 2.14
N PHE A 169 9.38 9.10 1.00
CA PHE A 169 9.33 9.75 -0.32
C PHE A 169 8.38 8.99 -1.25
N ASN A 170 8.05 9.54 -2.42
CA ASN A 170 7.21 8.82 -3.38
C ASN A 170 7.72 8.91 -4.81
N PHE A 171 7.38 7.88 -5.58
CA PHE A 171 7.43 7.89 -7.04
C PHE A 171 6.00 7.89 -7.58
N ILE A 172 5.76 8.67 -8.62
CA ILE A 172 4.45 8.76 -9.26
C ILE A 172 4.60 8.27 -10.70
N HIS A 173 3.91 7.18 -11.04
CA HIS A 173 3.94 6.63 -12.38
C HIS A 173 3.31 7.62 -13.37
N ILE A 174 4.10 8.11 -14.33
CA ILE A 174 3.73 9.25 -15.19
C ILE A 174 2.46 8.95 -15.99
N ALA A 175 2.32 7.72 -16.49
CA ALA A 175 1.21 7.35 -17.38
C ALA A 175 -0.14 7.22 -16.68
N THR A 176 -0.15 6.90 -15.39
CA THR A 176 -1.40 6.60 -14.66
C THR A 176 -1.65 7.56 -13.51
N GLY A 177 -0.62 8.24 -13.00
CA GLY A 177 -0.68 9.01 -11.77
C GLY A 177 -0.76 8.15 -10.51
N PHE A 178 -0.47 6.84 -10.61
CA PHE A 178 -0.43 5.97 -9.43
C PHE A 178 0.80 6.30 -8.58
N ARG A 179 0.60 6.49 -7.27
CA ARG A 179 1.64 6.85 -6.31
C ARG A 179 2.17 5.59 -5.61
N ILE A 180 3.48 5.54 -5.44
CA ILE A 180 4.14 4.54 -4.61
C ILE A 180 4.94 5.30 -3.56
N ASP A 181 4.56 5.12 -2.30
CA ASP A 181 5.21 5.71 -1.13
C ASP A 181 6.27 4.72 -0.61
N PHE A 182 7.50 5.21 -0.45
CA PHE A 182 8.65 4.47 0.03
C PHE A 182 9.02 4.96 1.42
N TYR A 183 9.25 4.03 2.33
CA TYR A 183 9.63 4.29 3.72
C TYR A 183 11.02 3.70 3.95
N PRO A 184 12.10 4.50 3.85
CA PRO A 184 13.44 4.09 4.19
C PRO A 184 13.52 3.84 5.69
N ILE A 185 13.97 2.64 6.08
CA ILE A 185 14.20 2.34 7.50
C ILE A 185 15.59 2.76 7.93
N SER A 186 15.71 3.11 9.20
CA SER A 186 16.99 3.23 9.89
C SER A 186 17.41 1.88 10.48
N ASP A 187 18.71 1.71 10.74
CA ASP A 187 19.23 0.48 11.35
C ASP A 187 18.85 0.32 12.84
N ASP A 188 18.17 1.30 13.44
CA ASP A 188 17.60 1.27 14.79
C ASP A 188 16.07 1.07 14.83
N ASP A 189 15.40 0.91 13.68
CA ASP A 189 13.98 0.53 13.63
C ASP A 189 13.80 -0.99 13.74
N ASP A 190 13.98 -1.50 14.97
CA ASP A 190 13.86 -2.92 15.30
C ASP A 190 12.56 -3.57 14.79
N LEU A 191 11.44 -2.85 14.77
CA LEU A 191 10.15 -3.41 14.34
C LEU A 191 10.15 -3.72 12.84
N ASP A 192 10.65 -2.78 12.02
CA ASP A 192 10.73 -2.99 10.58
C ASP A 192 11.88 -3.95 10.21
N ILE A 193 12.98 -3.98 10.99
CA ILE A 193 14.05 -4.97 10.86
C ILE A 193 13.51 -6.40 11.08
N ASP A 194 12.73 -6.61 12.15
CA ASP A 194 12.08 -7.90 12.40
C ASP A 194 11.11 -8.26 11.27
N SER A 195 10.37 -7.28 10.74
CA SER A 195 9.46 -7.45 9.61
C SER A 195 10.20 -7.87 8.33
N PHE A 196 11.41 -7.37 8.10
CA PHE A 196 12.26 -7.79 6.98
C PHE A 196 12.65 -9.27 7.05
N ALA A 197 12.88 -9.81 8.25
CA ALA A 197 13.18 -11.23 8.44
C ALA A 197 11.94 -12.12 8.24
N ARG A 198 10.74 -11.58 8.46
CA ARG A 198 9.47 -12.31 8.43
C ARG A 198 8.61 -12.07 7.20
N ARG A 199 8.98 -11.13 6.32
CA ARG A 199 8.27 -10.87 5.07
C ARG A 199 8.09 -12.15 4.26
N GLN A 200 7.00 -12.22 3.52
CA GLN A 200 6.56 -13.41 2.81
C GLN A 200 6.48 -13.12 1.31
N ARG A 201 6.92 -14.07 0.47
CA ARG A 201 6.62 -14.03 -0.96
C ARG A 201 5.13 -14.32 -1.17
N LYS A 202 4.47 -13.46 -1.95
CA LYS A 202 3.06 -13.60 -2.32
C LYS A 202 2.91 -13.45 -3.83
N GLU A 203 2.14 -14.35 -4.43
CA GLU A 203 1.69 -14.18 -5.82
C GLU A 203 0.63 -13.08 -5.89
N SER A 204 0.89 -12.06 -6.73
CA SER A 204 0.00 -10.91 -6.92
C SER A 204 -0.98 -11.06 -8.08
N GLY A 205 -0.75 -12.05 -8.95
CA GLY A 205 -1.43 -12.24 -10.23
C GLY A 205 -0.69 -11.59 -11.41
N ALA A 206 0.26 -10.69 -11.14
CA ALA A 206 1.19 -10.14 -12.14
C ALA A 206 2.64 -10.55 -11.89
N GLY A 207 2.91 -11.33 -10.84
CA GLY A 207 4.26 -11.72 -10.39
C GLY A 207 4.36 -11.83 -8.87
N GLU A 208 5.46 -12.40 -8.40
CA GLU A 208 5.72 -12.54 -6.97
C GLU A 208 6.26 -11.25 -6.35
N VAL A 209 5.77 -10.90 -5.16
CA VAL A 209 6.22 -9.72 -4.41
C VAL A 209 6.53 -10.09 -2.96
N TRP A 210 7.52 -9.42 -2.36
CA TRP A 210 7.70 -9.44 -0.91
C TRP A 210 6.65 -8.57 -0.22
N MET A 211 5.97 -9.14 0.77
CA MET A 211 4.94 -8.47 1.57
C MET A 211 5.19 -8.70 3.05
N ALA A 212 4.87 -7.71 3.89
CA ALA A 212 4.86 -7.87 5.34
C ALA A 212 3.99 -9.07 5.76
N SER A 213 4.30 -9.71 6.90
CA SER A 213 3.41 -10.72 7.47
C SER A 213 2.10 -10.07 7.95
N ALA A 214 1.06 -10.87 8.22
CA ALA A 214 -0.20 -10.32 8.71
C ALA A 214 -0.04 -9.68 10.10
N GLU A 215 0.80 -10.27 10.94
CA GLU A 215 1.17 -9.78 12.27
C GLU A 215 1.90 -8.44 12.18
N ASP A 216 2.88 -8.33 11.29
CA ASP A 216 3.66 -7.11 11.11
C ASP A 216 2.81 -5.98 10.51
N VAL A 217 1.81 -6.30 9.67
CA VAL A 217 0.79 -5.32 9.22
C VAL A 217 -0.03 -4.79 10.40
N ILE A 218 -0.45 -5.65 11.33
CA ILE A 218 -1.17 -5.22 12.54
C ILE A 218 -0.27 -4.30 13.38
N LEU A 219 0.96 -4.72 13.66
CA LEU A 219 1.91 -3.95 14.48
C LEU A 219 2.21 -2.58 13.86
N ALA A 220 2.51 -2.54 12.56
CA ALA A 220 2.77 -1.30 11.84
C ALA A 220 1.59 -0.34 11.94
N LYS A 221 0.35 -0.83 11.81
CA LYS A 221 -0.85 0.00 11.90
C LYS A 221 -1.15 0.50 13.30
N LEU A 222 -0.93 -0.33 14.32
CA LEU A 222 -1.05 0.12 15.71
C LEU A 222 -0.01 1.20 16.01
N ARG A 223 1.23 1.05 15.52
CA ARG A 223 2.29 2.06 15.60
C ARG A 223 1.86 3.36 14.93
N TRP A 224 1.34 3.32 13.71
CA TRP A 224 0.86 4.51 12.99
C TRP A 224 -0.37 5.15 13.62
N PHE A 225 -1.32 4.34 14.11
CA PHE A 225 -2.48 4.81 14.84
C PHE A 225 -2.05 5.55 16.12
N LYS A 226 -1.11 4.98 16.89
CA LYS A 226 -0.53 5.63 18.08
C LYS A 226 0.19 6.93 17.73
N LYS A 227 1.09 6.92 16.74
CA LYS A 227 1.84 8.10 16.28
C LYS A 227 0.90 9.22 15.79
N GLY A 228 -0.19 8.85 15.12
CA GLY A 228 -1.22 9.78 14.65
C GLY A 228 -2.21 10.23 15.72
N GLY A 229 -1.92 10.08 17.02
CA GLY A 229 -2.80 10.54 18.10
C GLY A 229 -4.06 9.70 18.31
N LYS A 230 -4.11 8.47 17.79
CA LYS A 230 -5.22 7.52 17.95
C LYS A 230 -6.55 7.99 17.33
N VAL A 231 -6.51 8.73 16.22
CA VAL A 231 -7.72 9.26 15.53
C VAL A 231 -8.00 8.66 14.14
N SER A 232 -7.08 7.87 13.59
CA SER A 232 -7.26 7.30 12.25
C SER A 232 -8.15 6.06 12.29
N GLU A 233 -9.44 6.25 12.01
CA GLU A 233 -10.41 5.14 11.89
C GLU A 233 -10.00 4.12 10.82
N GLN A 234 -9.34 4.56 9.74
CA GLN A 234 -8.87 3.65 8.69
C GLN A 234 -7.78 2.70 9.20
N GLN A 235 -6.80 3.20 9.96
CA GLN A 235 -5.76 2.34 10.54
C GLN A 235 -6.36 1.34 11.53
N TRP A 236 -7.31 1.79 12.37
CA TRP A 236 -8.01 0.93 13.31
C TRP A 236 -8.86 -0.14 12.60
N ARG A 237 -9.64 0.24 11.58
CA ARG A 237 -10.44 -0.68 10.78
C ARG A 237 -9.57 -1.72 10.08
N ASP A 238 -8.44 -1.31 9.51
CA ASP A 238 -7.52 -2.23 8.87
C ASP A 238 -6.97 -3.26 9.89
N VAL A 239 -6.63 -2.85 11.12
CA VAL A 239 -6.25 -3.78 12.21
C VAL A 239 -7.37 -4.78 12.49
N LEU A 240 -8.59 -4.31 12.72
CA LEU A 240 -9.74 -5.17 13.01
C LEU A 240 -10.02 -6.15 11.85
N GLY A 241 -9.91 -5.67 10.61
CA GLY A 241 -10.13 -6.49 9.42
C GLY A 241 -9.10 -7.60 9.29
N VAL A 242 -7.82 -7.31 9.53
CA VAL A 242 -6.76 -8.33 9.51
C VAL A 242 -6.94 -9.34 10.64
N LEU A 243 -7.21 -8.89 11.88
CA LEU A 243 -7.48 -9.76 13.03
C LEU A 243 -8.63 -10.72 12.74
N LYS A 244 -9.77 -10.21 12.26
CA LYS A 244 -10.95 -11.03 11.97
C LYS A 244 -10.73 -12.00 10.82
N VAL A 245 -10.10 -11.56 9.73
CA VAL A 245 -9.95 -12.40 8.53
C VAL A 245 -8.87 -13.45 8.71
N GLN A 246 -7.76 -13.13 9.39
CA GLN A 246 -6.71 -14.11 9.67
C GLN A 246 -7.07 -15.01 10.86
N GLY A 247 -7.63 -14.44 11.93
CA GLY A 247 -8.08 -15.15 13.12
C GLY A 247 -7.03 -16.17 13.61
N PRO A 248 -7.38 -17.46 13.72
CA PRO A 248 -6.47 -18.49 14.21
C PRO A 248 -5.18 -18.72 13.42
N ARG A 249 -5.04 -18.15 12.22
CA ARG A 249 -3.79 -18.24 11.43
C ARG A 249 -2.71 -17.28 11.93
N LEU A 250 -3.05 -16.34 12.81
CA LEU A 250 -2.11 -15.39 13.38
C LEU A 250 -1.25 -16.07 14.45
N ASP A 251 0.04 -15.76 14.44
CA ASP A 251 0.95 -16.04 15.54
C ASP A 251 0.74 -15.00 16.66
N PHE A 252 -0.24 -15.27 17.53
CA PHE A 252 -0.56 -14.40 18.65
C PHE A 252 0.55 -14.29 19.70
N ALA A 253 1.42 -15.31 19.82
CA ALA A 253 2.54 -15.26 20.74
C ALA A 253 3.55 -14.20 20.27
N TYR A 254 3.92 -14.25 18.99
CA TYR A 254 4.76 -13.21 18.37
C TYR A 254 4.10 -11.83 18.44
N LEU A 255 2.83 -11.73 18.04
CA LEU A 255 2.11 -10.46 18.00
C LEU A 255 2.05 -9.79 19.38
N THR A 256 1.79 -10.59 20.44
CA THR A 256 1.75 -10.10 21.82
C THR A 256 3.14 -9.68 22.31
N GLY A 257 4.17 -10.50 22.06
CA GLY A 257 5.54 -10.17 22.46
C GLY A 257 6.07 -8.89 21.81
N GLN A 258 5.84 -8.72 20.50
CA GLN A 258 6.24 -7.50 19.80
C GLN A 258 5.41 -6.29 20.26
N ALA A 259 4.09 -6.45 20.44
CA ALA A 259 3.27 -5.36 20.95
C ALA A 259 3.73 -4.90 22.33
N GLN A 260 4.18 -5.81 23.20
CA GLN A 260 4.80 -5.42 24.48
C GLN A 260 6.11 -4.68 24.27
N ARG A 261 7.03 -5.23 23.46
CA ARG A 261 8.35 -4.62 23.18
C ARG A 261 8.25 -3.20 22.66
N PHE A 262 7.27 -2.91 21.80
CA PHE A 262 7.10 -1.60 21.17
C PHE A 262 6.02 -0.72 21.82
N GLY A 263 5.49 -1.11 22.99
CA GLY A 263 4.50 -0.33 23.74
C GLY A 263 3.17 -0.14 23.00
N LEU A 264 2.71 -1.19 22.31
CA LEU A 264 1.46 -1.29 21.57
C LEU A 264 0.47 -2.29 22.21
N ALA A 265 0.83 -2.88 23.36
CA ALA A 265 0.03 -3.92 24.02
C ALA A 265 -1.40 -3.47 24.34
N ASP A 266 -1.58 -2.26 24.88
CA ASP A 266 -2.90 -1.67 25.18
C ASP A 266 -3.79 -1.60 23.92
N LEU A 267 -3.20 -1.20 22.80
CA LEU A 267 -3.89 -1.09 21.52
C LEU A 267 -4.21 -2.46 20.94
N LEU A 268 -3.30 -3.42 21.05
CA LEU A 268 -3.53 -4.78 20.57
C LEU A 268 -4.65 -5.47 21.36
N GLU A 269 -4.63 -5.38 22.68
CA GLU A 269 -5.66 -5.96 23.56
C GLU A 269 -7.04 -5.40 23.21
N ARG A 270 -7.16 -4.07 23.13
CA ARG A 270 -8.39 -3.41 22.72
C ARG A 270 -8.86 -3.88 21.34
N ALA A 271 -7.94 -3.99 20.37
CA ALA A 271 -8.29 -4.43 19.02
C ALA A 271 -8.80 -5.89 19.00
N ARG A 272 -8.21 -6.77 19.81
CA ARG A 272 -8.63 -8.18 19.96
C ARG A 272 -10.02 -8.29 20.58
N GLU A 273 -10.30 -7.53 21.64
CA GLU A 273 -11.62 -7.44 22.26
C GLU A 273 -12.69 -6.96 21.26
N GLU A 274 -12.41 -5.87 20.53
CA GLU A 274 -13.32 -5.35 19.52
C GLU A 274 -13.52 -6.36 18.37
N ALA A 275 -12.47 -7.07 17.97
CA ALA A 275 -12.52 -8.12 16.95
C ALA A 275 -13.27 -9.39 17.39
N GLY A 276 -13.52 -9.57 18.69
CA GLY A 276 -14.15 -10.77 19.25
C GLY A 276 -13.18 -11.93 19.50
N GLU A 277 -11.87 -11.67 19.47
CA GLU A 277 -10.80 -12.63 19.78
C GLU A 277 -10.44 -12.49 21.27
N ILE A 278 -11.22 -13.12 22.16
CA ILE A 278 -10.94 -13.07 23.61
C ILE A 278 -9.67 -13.87 23.91
N SER A 279 -8.76 -13.32 24.72
CA SER A 279 -7.61 -14.05 25.25
C SER A 279 -8.09 -15.33 25.93
N ALA A 280 -7.75 -16.48 25.37
CA ALA A 280 -7.65 -17.68 26.18
C ALA A 280 -6.54 -17.40 27.20
N THR A 281 -6.97 -17.14 28.44
CA THR A 281 -6.14 -17.06 29.65
C THR A 281 -5.12 -18.17 29.72
#